data_AF-A0A508A5J0-F1
#
_entry.id   AF-A0A508A5J0-F1
#
_cell.length_a   1.000
_cell.length_b   1.000
_cell.length_c   1.000
_cell.angle_alpha   90.00
_cell.angle_beta   90.00
_cell.angle_gamma   90.00
#
_symmetry.space_group_name_H-M   'P 1'
#
loop_
_entity.id
_entity.type
_entity.pdbx_description
1 polymer ?
#
loop_
_entity_poly.entity_id
_entity_poly.type
_entity_poly.pdbx_seq_one_letter_code
_entity_poly.pdbx_strand_id
1 'polypeptide(L)'
;MNPATQHDIGKLVLRVTLGLLVLLHGVAKLKGGMGGIVGLVESHGLPGVLAYGVLVGEVLAPLMLVIGYHARIGAVLVALNMVFAIVLVHMGQLGDLNRQGGWALELQAMFLSAAVALALLGPGRFSANQR
;
A
#
# COMPACT_ATOMS: atom_id res chain seq x y z
N MET A 1 -25.94 17.25 1.00
CA MET A 1 -25.33 16.42 2.07
C MET A 1 -24.54 17.34 2.99
N ASN A 2 -24.42 17.03 4.28
CA ASN A 2 -23.57 17.80 5.20
C ASN A 2 -22.09 17.66 4.76
N PRO A 3 -21.31 18.75 4.66
CA PRO A 3 -19.88 18.72 4.32
C PRO A 3 -19.06 17.73 5.15
N ALA A 4 -19.34 17.62 6.46
CA ALA A 4 -18.65 16.67 7.33
C ALA A 4 -18.86 15.21 6.87
N THR A 5 -20.10 14.86 6.52
CA THR A 5 -20.43 13.52 6.00
C THR A 5 -19.75 13.26 4.66
N GLN A 6 -19.62 14.27 3.79
CA GLN A 6 -18.91 14.11 2.51
C GLN A 6 -17.41 13.85 2.73
N HIS A 7 -16.78 14.55 3.67
CA HIS A 7 -15.38 14.29 4.04
C HIS A 7 -15.17 12.87 4.58
N ASP A 8 -16.08 12.39 5.44
CA ASP A 8 -15.99 11.04 6.01
C ASP A 8 -16.19 9.94 4.95
N ILE A 9 -17.13 10.15 4.02
CA ILE A 9 -17.33 9.23 2.89
C ILE A 9 -16.09 9.22 1.99
N GLY A 10 -15.50 10.38 1.69
CA GLY A 10 -14.28 10.47 0.90
C GLY A 10 -13.12 9.69 1.53
N LYS A 11 -12.93 9.83 2.86
CA LYS A 11 -11.93 9.04 3.60
C LYS A 11 -12.23 7.54 3.57
N LEU A 12 -13.50 7.14 3.69
CA LEU A 12 -13.90 5.73 3.62
C LEU A 12 -13.58 5.13 2.24
N VAL A 13 -13.98 5.81 1.17
CA VAL A 13 -13.72 5.38 -0.21
C VAL A 13 -12.21 5.23 -0.44
N LEU A 14 -11.42 6.24 -0.04
CA LEU A 14 -9.97 6.18 -0.21
C LEU A 14 -9.34 5.00 0.57
N ARG A 15 -9.76 4.76 1.82
CA ARG A 15 -9.28 3.64 2.64
C ARG A 15 -9.62 2.28 2.04
N VAL A 16 -10.88 2.08 1.68
CA VAL A 16 -11.36 0.80 1.15
C VAL A 16 -10.73 0.52 -0.20
N THR A 17 -10.65 1.51 -1.09
CA THR A 17 -10.03 1.34 -2.41
C THR A 17 -8.54 0.99 -2.27
N LEU A 18 -7.77 1.77 -1.51
CA LEU A 18 -6.35 1.47 -1.31
C LEU A 18 -6.16 0.10 -0.64
N GLY A 19 -6.94 -0.17 0.42
CA GLY A 19 -6.87 -1.41 1.17
C GLY A 19 -7.18 -2.63 0.31
N LEU A 20 -8.27 -2.61 -0.46
CA LEU A 20 -8.62 -3.74 -1.32
C LEU A 20 -7.59 -3.96 -2.44
N LEU A 21 -7.15 -2.90 -3.12
CA LEU A 21 -6.19 -3.02 -4.21
C LEU A 21 -4.84 -3.57 -3.74
N VAL A 22 -4.32 -3.08 -2.60
CA VAL A 22 -3.07 -3.61 -2.03
C VAL A 22 -3.26 -5.03 -1.48
N LEU A 23 -4.40 -5.33 -0.84
CA LEU A 23 -4.69 -6.67 -0.32
C LEU A 23 -4.67 -7.74 -1.40
N LEU A 24 -5.12 -7.43 -2.62
CA LEU A 24 -5.03 -8.35 -3.75
C LEU A 24 -3.59 -8.76 -4.07
N HIS A 25 -2.62 -7.85 -3.91
CA HIS A 25 -1.20 -8.16 -4.09
C HIS A 25 -0.71 -9.12 -2.99
N GLY A 26 -1.07 -8.87 -1.73
CA GLY A 26 -0.76 -9.74 -0.62
C GLY A 26 -1.35 -11.14 -0.77
N VAL A 27 -2.62 -11.24 -1.17
CA VAL A 27 -3.29 -12.53 -1.45
C VAL A 27 -2.62 -13.27 -2.60
N ALA A 28 -2.24 -12.57 -3.67
CA ALA A 28 -1.52 -13.18 -4.79
C ALA A 28 -0.18 -13.77 -4.34
N LYS A 29 0.56 -13.09 -3.45
CA LYS A 29 1.82 -13.60 -2.88
C LYS A 29 1.62 -14.78 -1.94
N LEU A 30 0.56 -14.78 -1.12
CA LEU A 30 0.22 -15.91 -0.26
C LEU A 30 -0.13 -17.17 -1.07
N LYS A 31 -0.79 -17.01 -2.22
CA LYS A 31 -1.16 -18.14 -3.10
C LYS A 31 -0.03 -18.57 -4.04
N GLY A 32 0.69 -17.62 -4.61
CA GLY A 32 1.77 -17.86 -5.59
C GLY A 32 3.13 -18.20 -4.96
N GLY A 33 3.26 -18.04 -3.65
CA GLY A 33 4.49 -18.28 -2.91
C GLY A 33 5.41 -17.05 -2.86
N MET A 34 6.30 -17.05 -1.86
CA MET A 34 7.21 -15.93 -1.58
C MET A 34 8.55 -16.01 -2.33
N GLY A 35 8.79 -17.08 -3.10
CA GLY A 35 10.10 -17.37 -3.71
C GLY A 35 10.65 -16.24 -4.58
N GLY A 36 9.79 -15.55 -5.34
CA GLY A 36 10.22 -14.42 -6.18
C GLY A 36 10.72 -13.22 -5.37
N ILE A 37 10.11 -12.91 -4.23
CA ILE A 37 10.52 -11.79 -3.37
C ILE A 37 11.72 -12.20 -2.53
N VAL A 38 11.74 -13.43 -2.02
CA VAL A 38 12.90 -13.97 -1.29
C VAL A 38 14.15 -13.88 -2.17
N GLY A 39 14.08 -14.37 -3.41
CA GLY A 39 15.20 -14.28 -4.35
C GLY A 39 15.59 -12.86 -4.72
N LEU A 40 14.63 -11.93 -4.81
CA LEU A 40 14.92 -10.51 -5.06
C LEU A 40 15.61 -9.83 -3.88
N VAL A 41 15.20 -10.14 -2.66
CA VAL A 41 15.79 -9.60 -1.43
C VAL A 41 17.21 -10.16 -1.26
N GLU A 42 17.39 -11.46 -1.49
CA GLU A 42 18.70 -12.11 -1.46
C GLU A 42 19.64 -11.59 -2.55
N SER A 43 19.14 -11.27 -3.75
CA SER A 43 19.97 -10.68 -4.82
C SER A 43 20.47 -9.28 -4.51
N HIS A 44 19.80 -8.57 -3.60
CA HIS A 44 20.24 -7.28 -3.06
C HIS A 44 21.13 -7.45 -1.80
N GLY A 45 21.55 -8.67 -1.47
CA GLY A 45 22.41 -8.96 -0.31
C GLY A 45 21.70 -8.89 1.04
N LEU A 46 20.36 -8.85 1.04
CA LEU A 46 19.55 -8.80 2.25
C LEU A 46 19.09 -10.21 2.66
N PRO A 47 18.89 -10.49 3.96
CA PRO A 47 18.40 -11.78 4.42
C PRO A 47 16.96 -12.03 3.91
N GLY A 48 16.73 -13.20 3.32
CA GLY A 48 15.42 -13.59 2.75
C GLY A 48 14.25 -13.53 3.74
N VAL A 49 14.53 -13.55 5.05
CA VAL A 49 13.53 -13.32 6.12
C VAL A 49 12.83 -11.96 5.97
N LEU A 50 13.52 -10.93 5.47
CA LEU A 50 12.94 -9.60 5.25
C LEU A 50 11.83 -9.61 4.19
N ALA A 51 11.83 -10.58 3.26
CA ALA A 51 10.77 -10.74 2.26
C ALA A 51 9.39 -10.96 2.90
N TYR A 52 9.34 -11.62 4.07
CA TYR A 52 8.10 -11.84 4.80
C TYR A 52 7.55 -10.56 5.44
N GLY A 53 8.39 -9.54 5.65
CA GLY A 53 7.96 -8.21 6.08
C GLY A 53 6.97 -7.56 5.10
N VAL A 54 7.04 -7.90 3.82
CA VAL A 54 6.11 -7.44 2.79
C VAL A 54 4.67 -7.87 3.08
N LEU A 55 4.46 -9.02 3.72
CA LEU A 55 3.12 -9.48 4.12
C LEU A 55 2.48 -8.56 5.17
N VAL A 56 3.29 -7.91 6.02
CA VAL A 56 2.78 -6.90 6.96
C VAL A 56 2.23 -5.70 6.20
N GLY A 57 2.96 -5.24 5.17
CA GLY A 57 2.57 -4.11 4.34
C GLY A 57 1.41 -4.40 3.37
N GLU A 58 1.25 -5.66 2.93
CA GLU A 58 0.29 -6.02 1.88
C GLU A 58 -0.89 -6.87 2.34
N VAL A 59 -0.87 -7.38 3.57
CA VAL A 59 -1.98 -8.15 4.13
C VAL A 59 -2.48 -7.50 5.42
N LEU A 60 -1.61 -7.32 6.41
CA LEU A 60 -2.03 -6.77 7.70
C LEU A 60 -2.46 -5.30 7.58
N ALA A 61 -1.61 -4.46 6.98
CA ALA A 61 -1.87 -3.03 6.85
C ALA A 61 -3.11 -2.71 5.99
N PRO A 62 -3.36 -3.39 4.86
CA PRO A 62 -4.58 -3.17 4.10
C PRO A 62 -5.85 -3.63 4.83
N LEU A 63 -5.79 -4.71 5.61
CA LEU A 63 -6.91 -5.11 6.48
C LEU A 63 -7.21 -4.05 7.53
N MET A 64 -6.19 -3.46 8.14
CA MET A 64 -6.34 -2.32 9.07
C MET A 64 -7.04 -1.13 8.40
N LEU A 65 -6.71 -0.83 7.14
CA LEU A 65 -7.35 0.24 6.37
C LEU A 65 -8.83 -0.04 6.07
N VAL A 66 -9.14 -1.25 5.58
CA VAL A 66 -10.51 -1.65 5.21
C VAL A 66 -11.43 -1.67 6.44
N ILE A 67 -10.96 -2.25 7.55
CA ILE A 67 -11.71 -2.30 8.81
C ILE A 67 -11.78 -0.91 9.46
N GLY A 68 -10.79 -0.05 9.20
CA GLY A 68 -10.65 1.23 9.88
C GLY A 68 -10.14 1.08 11.31
N TYR A 69 -9.38 0.03 11.62
CA TYR A 69 -8.76 -0.12 12.92
C TYR A 69 -7.30 0.32 12.84
N HIS A 70 -6.94 1.40 13.53
CA HIS A 70 -5.62 2.04 13.41
C HIS A 70 -5.27 2.40 11.97
N ALA A 71 -6.22 3.01 11.25
CA ALA A 71 -6.08 3.30 9.83
C ALA A 71 -4.87 4.19 9.51
N ARG A 72 -4.47 5.08 10.43
CA ARG A 72 -3.25 5.89 10.25
C ARG A 72 -1.98 5.03 10.26
N ILE A 73 -1.89 4.05 11.16
CA ILE A 73 -0.76 3.11 11.22
C ILE A 73 -0.77 2.22 9.97
N GLY A 74 -1.93 1.68 9.59
CA GLY A 74 -2.08 0.91 8.36
C GLY A 74 -1.64 1.68 7.12
N ALA A 75 -2.02 2.96 7.01
CA ALA A 75 -1.61 3.83 5.90
C ALA A 75 -0.09 4.04 5.86
N VAL A 76 0.55 4.27 7.01
CA VAL A 76 2.01 4.40 7.09
C VAL A 76 2.71 3.09 6.69
N LEU A 77 2.22 1.94 7.15
CA LEU A 77 2.78 0.65 6.77
C LEU A 77 2.66 0.37 5.27
N VAL A 78 1.52 0.71 4.64
CA VAL A 78 1.36 0.63 3.19
C VAL A 78 2.34 1.58 2.48
N ALA A 79 2.49 2.82 2.95
CA ALA A 79 3.42 3.78 2.37
C ALA A 79 4.87 3.29 2.42
N LEU A 80 5.31 2.76 3.57
CA LEU A 80 6.64 2.18 3.73
C LEU A 80 6.84 0.98 2.79
N ASN A 81 5.83 0.11 2.66
CA ASN A 81 5.89 -1.02 1.75
C ASN A 81 6.02 -0.57 0.28
N MET A 82 5.30 0.49 -0.11
CA MET A 82 5.41 1.07 -1.45
C MET A 82 6.80 1.68 -1.70
N VAL A 83 7.39 2.36 -0.71
CA VAL A 83 8.77 2.87 -0.83
C VAL A 83 9.75 1.71 -1.01
N PHE A 84 9.63 0.64 -0.22
CA PHE A 84 10.46 -0.55 -0.36
C PHE A 84 10.30 -1.20 -1.74
N ALA A 85 9.08 -1.36 -2.22
CA ALA A 85 8.80 -1.89 -3.55
C ALA A 85 9.43 -1.02 -4.64
N ILE A 86 9.34 0.31 -4.52
CA ILE A 86 9.94 1.23 -5.49
C ILE A 86 11.46 1.08 -5.50
N VAL A 87 12.10 1.08 -4.33
CA VAL A 87 13.57 1.01 -4.22
C VAL A 87 14.13 -0.32 -4.69
N LEU A 88 13.49 -1.45 -4.32
CA LEU A 88 14.02 -2.79 -4.62
C LEU A 88 13.67 -3.30 -6.02
N VAL A 89 12.51 -2.91 -6.57
CA VAL A 89 11.99 -3.48 -7.83
C VAL A 89 12.02 -2.46 -8.96
N HIS A 90 11.79 -1.20 -8.65
CA HIS A 90 11.39 -0.20 -9.65
C HIS A 90 12.33 1.00 -9.75
N MET A 91 13.46 1.01 -9.05
CA MET A 91 14.37 2.17 -9.06
C MET A 91 14.86 2.51 -10.48
N GLY A 92 15.12 1.49 -11.30
CA GLY A 92 15.51 1.69 -12.70
C GLY A 92 14.41 2.27 -13.58
N GLN A 93 13.14 2.21 -13.17
CA GLN A 93 11.97 2.62 -13.95
C GLN A 93 11.51 4.05 -13.63
N LEU A 94 12.20 4.77 -12.73
CA LEU A 94 11.82 6.13 -12.31
C LEU A 94 11.77 7.13 -13.47
N GLY A 95 12.63 6.99 -14.48
CA GLY A 95 12.64 7.84 -15.67
C GLY A 95 11.91 7.23 -16.88
N ASP A 96 11.36 6.03 -16.74
CA ASP A 96 10.84 5.28 -17.88
C ASP A 96 9.37 5.63 -18.16
N LEU A 97 9.03 5.58 -19.44
CA LEU A 97 7.64 5.63 -19.90
C LEU A 97 7.16 4.20 -20.20
N ASN A 98 5.91 3.94 -19.90
CA ASN A 98 5.24 2.73 -20.32
C ASN A 98 4.99 2.77 -21.85
N ARG A 99 4.52 1.65 -22.41
CA ARG A 99 4.26 1.51 -23.86
C ARG A 99 3.19 2.48 -24.40
N GLN A 100 2.40 3.09 -23.53
CA GLN A 100 1.33 4.02 -23.86
C GLN A 100 1.76 5.49 -23.66
N GLY A 101 3.02 5.74 -23.26
CA GLY A 101 3.56 7.08 -23.02
C GLY A 101 3.25 7.65 -21.64
N GLY A 102 2.62 6.88 -20.75
CA GLY A 102 2.44 7.23 -19.34
C GLY A 102 3.68 6.90 -18.52
N TRP A 103 3.77 7.39 -17.29
CA TRP A 103 4.91 7.08 -16.43
C TRP A 103 4.91 5.61 -16.02
N ALA A 104 6.06 4.93 -16.06
CA ALA A 104 6.16 3.50 -15.72
C ALA A 104 5.72 3.19 -14.28
N LEU A 105 5.83 4.16 -13.36
CA LEU A 105 5.50 4.00 -11.93
C LEU A 105 4.23 4.73 -11.49
N GLU A 106 3.34 5.03 -12.43
CA GLU A 106 2.09 5.73 -12.17
C GLU A 106 1.26 5.04 -11.08
N LEU A 107 1.11 3.71 -11.14
CA LEU A 107 0.31 2.95 -10.19
C LEU A 107 0.94 2.96 -8.78
N GLN A 108 2.25 2.75 -8.70
CA GLN A 108 3.02 2.76 -7.46
C GLN A 108 2.95 4.13 -6.79
N ALA A 109 3.04 5.20 -7.59
CA ALA A 109 2.90 6.56 -7.12
C ALA A 109 1.46 6.88 -6.66
N MET A 110 0.44 6.36 -7.34
CA MET A 110 -0.95 6.47 -6.88
C MET A 110 -1.15 5.78 -5.53
N PHE A 111 -0.63 4.57 -5.34
CA PHE A 111 -0.74 3.87 -4.05
C PHE A 111 0.03 4.57 -2.94
N LEU A 112 1.26 5.02 -3.22
CA LEU A 112 2.06 5.75 -2.24
C LEU A 112 1.39 7.06 -1.84
N SER A 113 0.94 7.87 -2.81
CA SER A 113 0.28 9.14 -2.53
C SER A 113 -1.06 8.96 -1.81
N ALA A 114 -1.86 7.96 -2.16
CA ALA A 114 -3.08 7.61 -1.44
C ALA A 114 -2.79 7.18 0.01
N ALA A 115 -1.75 6.39 0.23
CA ALA A 115 -1.31 5.97 1.56
C ALA A 115 -0.87 7.17 2.41
N VAL A 116 -0.05 8.06 1.85
CA VAL A 116 0.37 9.30 2.52
C VAL A 116 -0.83 10.19 2.84
N ALA A 117 -1.75 10.37 1.88
CA ALA A 117 -2.96 11.15 2.09
C ALA A 117 -3.80 10.59 3.25
N LEU A 118 -3.98 9.27 3.33
CA LEU A 118 -4.68 8.62 4.43
C LEU A 118 -3.97 8.74 5.77
N ALA A 119 -2.64 8.64 5.79
CA ALA A 119 -1.85 8.85 7.00
C ALA A 119 -2.06 10.26 7.56
N LEU A 120 -2.14 11.27 6.69
CA LEU A 120 -2.39 12.66 7.05
C LEU A 120 -3.86 12.90 7.47
N LEU A 121 -4.82 12.47 6.65
CA LEU A 121 -6.27 12.68 6.83
C LEU A 121 -6.85 11.92 8.03
N GLY A 122 -6.23 10.79 8.40
CA GLY A 122 -6.69 9.91 9.47
C GLY A 122 -7.94 9.07 9.13
N PRO A 123 -8.45 8.30 10.09
CA PRO A 123 -9.48 7.27 9.89
C PRO A 123 -10.87 7.78 9.44
N GLY A 124 -11.29 8.97 9.86
CA GLY A 124 -12.66 9.45 9.61
C GLY A 124 -13.71 8.76 10.49
N ARG A 125 -14.98 9.20 10.38
CA ARG A 125 -16.07 8.75 11.28
C ARG A 125 -16.56 7.32 11.02
N PHE A 126 -16.42 6.81 9.80
CA PHE A 126 -16.78 5.43 9.41
C PHE A 126 -15.62 4.45 9.61
N SER A 127 -14.97 4.53 10.76
CA SER A 127 -13.78 3.74 11.08
C SER A 127 -14.03 2.97 12.37
N ALA A 128 -13.58 1.72 12.46
CA ALA A 128 -13.71 0.94 13.69
C ALA A 128 -12.99 1.59 14.89
N ASN A 129 -12.02 2.48 14.63
CA ASN A 129 -11.38 3.33 15.63
C ASN A 129 -11.13 4.73 15.05
N GLN A 130 -11.28 5.78 15.88
CA GLN A 130 -10.97 7.17 15.51
C GLN A 130 -9.48 7.53 15.63
N ARG A 131 -8.64 6.56 16.03
CA ARG A 131 -7.18 6.69 16.16
C ARG A 131 -6.43 6.08 14.99
#